data_AF-A0A6G4WQ71-F1
#
_entry.id   AF-A0A6G4WQ71-F1
#
_cell.length_a   1.000
_cell.length_b   1.000
_cell.length_c   1.000
_cell.angle_alpha   90.00
_cell.angle_beta   90.00
_cell.angle_gamma   90.00
#
_symmetry.space_group_name_H-M   'P 1'
#
loop_
_entity.id
_entity.type
_entity.pdbx_description
1 polymer ?
#
loop_
_entity_poly.entity_id
_entity_poly.type
_entity_poly.pdbx_seq_one_letter_code
_entity_poly.pdbx_strand_id
1 'polypeptide(L)'
;MQSAMVSNNDKDKYPAVVDPDECDDEGYVKPYFDLHTVRELAANTQAAAEEFGHGSIDTVHVVDGDAQGDPPALVVVVTWMDIESKGVAEATTIVEPIRHREDDSQDNDPEDAGEWLWPVGGIAWRWYAFGPDGIHPQIPYQPEQ
;
A
#
# COMPACT_ATOMS: atom_id res chain seq x y z
N MET A 1 13.30 0.82 5.30
CA MET A 1 12.48 0.43 4.13
C MET A 1 13.18 -0.64 3.31
N GLN A 2 12.47 -1.71 2.93
CA GLN A 2 13.00 -2.84 2.16
C GLN A 2 11.93 -3.41 1.22
N SER A 3 12.36 -3.92 0.07
CA SER A 3 11.44 -4.55 -0.89
C SER A 3 10.97 -5.92 -0.39
N ALA A 4 9.67 -6.15 -0.42
CA ALA A 4 9.02 -7.40 -0.03
C ALA A 4 7.80 -7.68 -0.91
N MET A 5 7.41 -8.95 -1.00
CA MET A 5 6.08 -9.31 -1.52
C MET A 5 5.08 -9.23 -0.37
N VAL A 6 3.95 -8.54 -0.57
CA VAL A 6 2.89 -8.40 0.43
C VAL A 6 1.55 -8.89 -0.10
N SER A 7 0.68 -9.33 0.81
CA SER A 7 -0.71 -9.66 0.51
C SER A 7 -1.62 -9.26 1.68
N ASN A 8 -2.90 -9.04 1.37
CA ASN A 8 -3.96 -8.86 2.34
C ASN A 8 -5.11 -9.88 2.15
N ASN A 9 -4.96 -10.84 1.22
CA ASN A 9 -6.04 -11.74 0.83
C ASN A 9 -5.58 -13.18 0.48
N ASP A 10 -4.33 -13.54 0.78
CA ASP A 10 -3.66 -14.83 0.48
C ASP A 10 -3.52 -15.22 -1.00
N LYS A 11 -4.27 -14.57 -1.89
CA LYS A 11 -4.36 -14.90 -3.30
C LYS A 11 -3.44 -14.04 -4.14
N ASP A 12 -3.56 -12.73 -3.99
CA ASP A 12 -2.86 -11.74 -4.79
C ASP A 12 -1.65 -11.23 -4.00
N LYS A 13 -0.48 -11.22 -4.66
CA LYS A 13 0.78 -10.80 -4.06
C LYS A 13 1.34 -9.64 -4.87
N TYR A 14 1.77 -8.61 -4.17
CA TYR A 14 2.20 -7.36 -4.78
C TYR A 14 3.60 -7.01 -4.29
N PRO A 15 4.51 -6.53 -5.16
CA PRO A 15 5.77 -5.97 -4.71
C PRO A 15 5.51 -4.65 -3.97
N ALA A 16 6.14 -4.46 -2.82
CA ALA A 16 6.03 -3.25 -2.03
C ALA A 16 7.35 -2.96 -1.33
N VAL A 17 7.52 -1.70 -0.95
CA VAL A 17 8.51 -1.31 0.05
C VAL A 17 7.83 -1.31 1.42
N VAL A 18 8.45 -1.98 2.39
CA VAL A 18 7.95 -2.05 3.77
C VAL A 18 9.00 -1.53 4.72
N ASP A 19 8.57 -0.80 5.75
CA ASP A 19 9.41 -0.52 6.91
C ASP A 19 9.11 -1.54 8.01
N PRO A 20 10.07 -2.41 8.39
CA PRO A 20 9.90 -3.38 9.47
C PRO A 20 9.53 -2.75 10.81
N ASP A 21 9.96 -1.50 11.04
CA ASP A 21 9.65 -0.76 12.27
C ASP A 21 8.24 -0.13 12.23
N GLU A 22 7.60 -0.08 11.05
CA GLU A 22 6.23 0.41 10.86
C GLU A 22 5.20 -0.73 10.76
N CYS A 23 5.17 -1.60 11.79
CA CYS A 23 4.10 -2.58 11.95
C CYS A 23 3.04 -2.10 12.96
N ASP A 24 1.81 -2.61 12.85
CA ASP A 24 0.81 -2.45 13.92
C ASP A 24 1.09 -3.39 15.11
N ASP A 25 0.31 -3.25 16.19
CA ASP A 25 0.46 -4.06 17.40
C ASP A 25 0.21 -5.57 17.17
N GLU A 26 -0.40 -5.95 16.04
CA GLU A 26 -0.63 -7.33 15.62
C GLU A 26 0.47 -7.84 14.65
N GLY A 27 1.40 -6.98 14.23
CA GLY A 27 2.52 -7.33 13.35
C GLY A 27 2.24 -7.18 11.86
N TYR A 28 1.11 -6.58 11.46
CA TYR A 28 0.83 -6.27 10.05
C TYR A 28 1.64 -5.06 9.58
N VAL A 29 2.15 -5.14 8.36
CA VAL A 29 3.02 -4.12 7.77
C VAL A 29 2.23 -2.98 7.15
N LYS A 30 2.87 -1.83 6.95
CA LYS A 30 2.36 -0.71 6.14
C LYS A 30 3.14 -0.62 4.83
N PRO A 31 2.65 -1.25 3.75
CA PRO A 31 3.36 -1.26 2.48
C PRO A 31 3.19 0.06 1.72
N TYR A 32 4.25 0.44 1.03
CA TYR A 32 4.33 1.53 0.08
C TYR A 32 4.52 0.94 -1.32
N PHE A 33 3.65 1.30 -2.25
CA PHE A 33 3.59 0.70 -3.58
C PHE A 33 3.95 1.71 -4.66
N ASP A 34 4.66 1.26 -5.70
CA ASP A 34 4.80 2.06 -6.92
C ASP A 34 3.45 2.23 -7.64
N LEU A 35 3.35 3.23 -8.52
CA LEU A 35 2.08 3.53 -9.21
C LEU A 35 1.60 2.38 -10.11
N HIS A 36 2.51 1.56 -10.64
CA HIS A 36 2.14 0.42 -11.48
C HIS A 36 1.39 -0.62 -10.64
N THR A 37 1.96 -0.99 -9.50
CA THR A 37 1.40 -1.90 -8.52
C THR A 37 0.08 -1.39 -7.94
N VAL A 38 -0.03 -0.08 -7.67
CA VAL A 38 -1.32 0.51 -7.25
C VAL A 38 -2.40 0.35 -8.32
N ARG A 39 -2.06 0.47 -9.61
CA ARG A 39 -3.02 0.25 -10.70
C ARG A 39 -3.44 -1.22 -10.80
N GLU A 40 -2.52 -2.15 -10.57
CA GLU A 40 -2.86 -3.57 -10.47
C GLU A 40 -3.80 -3.86 -9.30
N LEU A 41 -3.51 -3.30 -8.11
CA LEU A 41 -4.39 -3.35 -6.94
C LEU A 41 -5.78 -2.80 -7.24
N ALA A 42 -5.86 -1.65 -7.90
CA ALA A 42 -7.12 -1.05 -8.32
C ALA A 42 -7.89 -2.01 -9.25
N ALA A 43 -7.27 -2.51 -10.31
CA ALA A 43 -7.93 -3.45 -11.22
C ALA A 43 -8.46 -4.71 -10.50
N ASN A 44 -7.64 -5.31 -9.63
CA ASN A 44 -8.01 -6.53 -8.91
C ASN A 44 -9.13 -6.30 -7.90
N THR A 45 -9.09 -5.20 -7.15
CA THR A 45 -10.12 -4.88 -6.15
C THR A 45 -11.45 -4.47 -6.80
N GLN A 46 -11.42 -3.76 -7.94
CA GLN A 46 -12.62 -3.48 -8.73
C GLN A 46 -13.24 -4.76 -9.29
N ALA A 47 -12.44 -5.65 -9.88
CA ALA A 47 -12.92 -6.93 -10.39
C ALA A 47 -13.53 -7.80 -9.29
N ALA A 48 -12.91 -7.85 -8.11
CA ALA A 48 -13.47 -8.54 -6.95
C ALA A 48 -14.78 -7.90 -6.48
N ALA A 49 -14.90 -6.58 -6.49
CA ALA A 49 -16.13 -5.89 -6.14
C ALA A 49 -17.27 -6.13 -7.16
N GLU A 50 -16.93 -6.28 -8.45
CA GLU A 50 -17.89 -6.68 -9.49
C GLU A 50 -18.36 -8.13 -9.30
N GLU A 51 -17.47 -9.04 -8.90
CA GLU A 51 -17.79 -10.46 -8.70
C GLU A 51 -18.56 -10.72 -7.40
N PHE A 52 -18.13 -10.12 -6.29
CA PHE A 52 -18.61 -10.44 -4.94
C PHE A 52 -19.51 -9.36 -4.33
N GLY A 53 -19.61 -8.19 -4.97
CA GLY A 53 -20.46 -7.08 -4.58
C GLY A 53 -19.70 -5.94 -3.87
N HIS A 54 -20.01 -4.71 -4.29
CA HIS A 54 -19.38 -3.48 -3.79
C HIS A 54 -19.61 -3.16 -2.30
N GLY A 55 -20.52 -3.87 -1.62
CA GLY A 55 -20.79 -3.67 -0.20
C GLY A 55 -19.92 -4.53 0.73
N SER A 56 -19.04 -5.37 0.18
CA SER A 56 -18.24 -6.33 0.95
C SER A 56 -16.78 -6.41 0.53
N ILE A 57 -16.40 -5.66 -0.50
CA ILE A 57 -15.04 -5.62 -1.04
C ILE A 57 -14.56 -4.18 -1.00
N ASP A 58 -13.48 -3.96 -0.28
CA ASP A 58 -12.79 -2.68 -0.27
C ASP A 58 -12.13 -2.45 -1.63
N THR A 59 -12.16 -1.20 -2.10
CA THR A 59 -11.73 -0.88 -3.47
C THR A 59 -10.64 0.18 -3.49
N VAL A 60 -9.69 0.01 -4.41
CA VAL A 60 -8.67 1.02 -4.71
C VAL A 60 -9.06 1.72 -6.01
N HIS A 61 -8.92 3.05 -6.02
CA HIS A 61 -9.18 3.90 -7.18
C HIS A 61 -7.95 4.77 -7.43
N VAL A 62 -7.56 4.90 -8.69
CA VAL A 62 -6.45 5.75 -9.12
C VAL A 62 -7.01 6.87 -9.98
N VAL A 63 -6.71 8.10 -9.61
CA VAL A 63 -7.02 9.30 -10.39
C VAL A 63 -5.68 9.88 -10.86
N ASP A 64 -5.39 9.73 -12.15
CA ASP A 64 -4.17 10.29 -12.72
C ASP A 64 -4.21 11.82 -12.64
N GLY A 65 -3.10 12.40 -12.19
CA GLY A 65 -2.85 13.84 -12.23
C GLY A 65 -2.48 14.30 -13.65
N ASP A 66 -2.29 15.60 -13.81
CA ASP A 66 -1.66 16.10 -15.02
C ASP A 66 -0.15 15.77 -15.00
N ALA A 67 0.47 15.71 -16.18
CA ALA A 67 1.89 15.32 -16.32
C ALA A 67 2.89 16.34 -15.71
N GLN A 68 2.41 17.48 -15.20
CA GLN A 68 3.23 18.52 -14.58
C GLN A 68 3.04 18.59 -13.05
N GLY A 69 2.01 17.92 -12.53
CA GLY A 69 1.66 17.85 -11.12
C GLY A 69 2.46 16.77 -10.38
N ASP A 70 2.92 17.14 -9.19
CA ASP A 70 3.63 16.26 -8.28
C ASP A 70 2.81 16.15 -6.98
N PRO A 71 2.35 14.96 -6.55
CA PRO A 71 2.55 13.63 -7.14
C PRO A 71 1.71 13.38 -8.41
N PRO A 72 2.09 12.42 -9.27
CA PRO A 72 1.47 12.19 -10.58
C PRO A 72 0.09 11.52 -10.51
N ALA A 73 -0.36 11.09 -9.33
CA ALA A 73 -1.67 10.45 -9.14
C ALA A 73 -2.17 10.60 -7.71
N LEU A 74 -3.50 10.67 -7.57
CA LEU A 74 -4.22 10.50 -6.32
C LEU A 74 -4.70 9.04 -6.22
N VAL A 75 -4.47 8.43 -5.07
CA VAL A 75 -4.91 7.07 -4.75
C VAL A 75 -5.96 7.14 -3.65
N VAL A 76 -7.12 6.55 -3.89
CA VAL A 76 -8.26 6.53 -2.96
C VAL A 76 -8.57 5.09 -2.60
N VAL A 77 -8.51 4.78 -1.30
CA VAL A 77 -8.95 3.50 -0.75
C VAL A 77 -10.32 3.69 -0.13
N VAL A 78 -11.30 2.91 -0.59
CA VAL A 78 -12.66 2.90 -0.04
C VAL A 78 -12.84 1.61 0.75
N THR A 79 -12.94 1.74 2.06
CA THR A 79 -13.17 0.64 2.99
C THR A 79 -14.63 0.60 3.42
N TRP A 80 -15.28 -0.55 3.25
CA TRP A 80 -16.66 -0.79 3.65
C TRP A 80 -16.68 -1.52 5.00
N MET A 81 -16.49 -0.76 6.07
CA MET A 81 -16.61 -1.25 7.45
C MET A 81 -17.74 -0.50 8.15
N ASP A 82 -18.44 -1.17 9.06
CA ASP A 82 -19.26 -0.47 10.04
C ASP A 82 -18.33 0.32 10.96
N ILE A 83 -18.25 1.63 10.73
CA ILE A 83 -17.47 2.54 11.56
C ILE A 83 -18.19 2.90 12.87
N GLU A 84 -19.35 2.30 13.15
CA GLU A 84 -20.21 2.52 14.30
C GLU A 84 -20.37 4.02 14.64
N SER A 85 -19.95 4.41 15.84
CA SER A 85 -20.04 5.76 16.41
C SER A 85 -18.89 6.68 16.00
N LYS A 86 -17.93 6.19 15.20
CA LYS A 86 -16.83 7.01 14.72
C LYS A 86 -17.35 8.01 13.69
N GLY A 87 -17.14 9.30 13.96
CA GLY A 87 -17.59 10.36 13.06
C GLY A 87 -16.84 10.35 11.72
N VAL A 88 -17.36 11.08 10.73
CA VAL A 88 -16.79 11.18 9.37
C VAL A 88 -15.29 11.51 9.36
N ALA A 89 -14.81 12.28 10.34
CA ALA A 89 -13.40 12.65 10.47
C ALA A 89 -12.48 11.45 10.77
N GLU A 90 -12.96 10.44 11.50
CA GLU A 90 -12.19 9.22 11.79
C GLU A 90 -12.33 8.16 10.69
N ALA A 91 -13.32 8.32 9.81
CA ALA A 91 -13.55 7.44 8.65
C ALA A 91 -12.65 7.78 7.46
N THR A 92 -12.00 8.95 7.46
CA THR A 92 -11.15 9.42 6.37
C THR A 92 -9.72 9.58 6.85
N THR A 93 -8.79 8.91 6.20
CA THR A 93 -7.35 9.16 6.39
C THR A 93 -6.77 9.62 5.07
N ILE A 94 -6.12 10.78 5.08
CA ILE A 94 -5.33 11.27 3.95
C ILE A 94 -3.89 10.93 4.26
N VAL A 95 -3.28 10.10 3.41
CA VAL A 95 -1.86 9.78 3.49
C VAL A 95 -1.18 10.30 2.23
N GLU A 96 -0.05 10.98 2.40
CA GLU A 96 0.72 11.51 1.30
C GLU A 96 1.65 10.42 0.74
N PRO A 97 1.84 10.34 -0.59
CA PRO A 97 2.89 9.49 -1.15
C PRO A 97 4.26 10.00 -0.70
N ILE A 98 5.25 9.11 -0.70
CA ILE A 98 6.63 9.41 -0.31
C ILE A 98 7.56 9.28 -1.51
N ARG A 99 8.68 10.01 -1.48
CA ARG A 99 9.80 9.76 -2.39
C ARG A 99 10.74 8.75 -1.77
N HIS A 100 11.01 7.65 -2.47
CA HIS A 100 11.95 6.63 -2.03
C HIS A 100 13.10 6.48 -3.02
N ARG A 101 14.31 6.25 -2.51
CA ARG A 101 15.49 5.86 -3.29
C ARG A 101 15.97 4.52 -2.75
N GLU A 102 16.23 3.56 -3.64
CA GLU A 102 16.80 2.26 -3.24
C GLU A 102 18.25 2.39 -2.72
N ASP A 103 18.98 3.44 -3.12
CA ASP A 103 20.37 3.66 -2.74
C ASP A 103 20.52 4.85 -1.78
N ASP A 104 21.14 4.61 -0.63
CA ASP A 104 21.53 5.61 0.38
C ASP A 104 22.78 6.41 -0.03
N SER A 105 23.26 6.26 -1.27
CA SER A 105 24.41 7.01 -1.77
C SER A 105 24.22 8.51 -1.51
N GLN A 106 25.15 9.10 -0.75
CA GLN A 106 25.14 10.51 -0.35
C GLN A 106 25.38 11.48 -1.54
N ASP A 107 25.40 10.96 -2.76
CA ASP A 107 25.41 11.78 -3.96
C ASP A 107 24.03 12.41 -4.08
N ASN A 108 23.92 13.60 -3.49
CA ASN A 108 22.80 14.51 -3.65
C ASN A 108 22.75 14.99 -5.11
N ASP A 109 22.45 14.10 -6.05
CA ASP A 109 22.04 14.50 -7.38
C ASP A 109 20.65 15.14 -7.23
N PRO A 110 20.53 16.46 -7.46
CA PRO A 110 19.25 17.16 -7.38
C PRO A 110 18.27 16.73 -8.48
N GLU A 111 18.71 15.98 -9.51
CA GLU A 111 17.85 15.48 -10.58
C GLU A 111 17.24 14.10 -10.28
N ASP A 112 17.84 13.31 -9.38
CA ASP A 112 17.32 11.99 -8.99
C ASP A 112 16.41 12.11 -7.77
N ALA A 113 15.18 12.61 -7.91
CA ALA A 113 14.28 12.80 -6.76
C ALA A 113 13.78 11.49 -6.10
N GLY A 114 14.18 10.31 -6.59
CA GLY A 114 13.60 9.02 -6.19
C GLY A 114 12.23 8.77 -6.79
N GLU A 115 11.72 7.55 -6.62
CA GLU A 115 10.40 7.14 -7.10
C GLU A 115 9.29 7.50 -6.10
N TRP A 116 8.08 7.74 -6.61
CA TRP A 116 6.92 7.90 -5.75
C TRP A 116 6.37 6.56 -5.31
N LEU A 117 6.13 6.43 -4.03
CA LEU A 117 5.43 5.29 -3.46
C LEU A 117 4.18 5.74 -2.70
N TRP A 118 3.08 5.04 -2.91
CA TRP A 118 1.80 5.30 -2.27
C TRP A 118 1.54 4.29 -1.16
N PRO A 119 1.29 4.75 0.07
CA PRO A 119 0.78 3.88 1.11
C PRO A 119 -0.68 3.51 0.78
N VAL A 120 -0.95 2.21 0.63
CA VAL A 120 -2.30 1.69 0.40
C VAL A 120 -2.66 0.80 1.57
N GLY A 121 -3.61 1.24 2.39
CA GLY A 121 -4.02 0.52 3.60
C GLY A 121 -5.06 1.29 4.40
N GLY A 122 -5.24 0.92 5.66
CA GLY A 122 -6.22 1.54 6.56
C GLY A 122 -6.62 0.59 7.68
N ILE A 123 -7.62 0.99 8.48
CA ILE A 123 -8.04 0.29 9.71
C ILE A 123 -8.45 -1.18 9.50
N ALA A 124 -8.74 -1.58 8.25
CA ALA A 124 -9.19 -2.92 7.89
C ALA A 124 -8.16 -3.72 7.05
N TRP A 125 -7.17 -3.05 6.46
CA TRP A 125 -6.27 -3.67 5.49
C TRP A 125 -5.03 -4.21 6.20
N ARG A 126 -5.15 -5.47 6.59
CA ARG A 126 -4.13 -6.24 7.31
C ARG A 126 -3.12 -6.84 6.34
N TRP A 127 -2.17 -6.02 5.91
CA TRP A 127 -1.09 -6.47 5.05
C TRP A 127 -0.06 -7.28 5.82
N TYR A 128 0.38 -8.38 5.22
CA TYR A 128 1.53 -9.13 5.71
C TYR A 128 2.52 -9.34 4.58
N ALA A 129 3.80 -9.40 4.92
CA ALA A 129 4.87 -9.70 4.00
C ALA A 129 5.15 -11.20 3.97
N PHE A 130 5.70 -11.69 2.86
CA PHE A 130 6.19 -13.06 2.74
C PHE A 130 7.67 -13.13 3.11
N GLY A 131 8.07 -14.26 3.71
CA GLY A 131 9.47 -14.55 3.96
C GLY A 131 10.26 -14.82 2.66
N PRO A 132 11.57 -15.11 2.77
CA PRO A 132 12.46 -15.33 1.61
C PRO A 132 12.01 -16.46 0.67
N ASP A 133 11.24 -17.41 1.17
CA ASP A 133 10.67 -18.48 0.36
C ASP A 133 9.51 -18.04 -0.54
N GLY A 134 8.98 -16.82 -0.34
CA GLY A 134 7.85 -16.26 -1.07
C GLY A 134 6.53 -17.02 -0.85
N ILE A 135 6.49 -17.98 0.07
CA ILE A 135 5.38 -18.90 0.30
C ILE A 135 4.72 -18.62 1.63
N HIS A 136 5.50 -18.44 2.71
CA HIS A 136 4.96 -18.33 4.06
C HIS A 136 4.83 -16.86 4.49
N PRO A 137 3.66 -16.45 5.02
CA PRO A 137 3.49 -15.11 5.58
C PRO A 137 4.34 -14.95 6.85
N GLN A 138 4.88 -13.76 7.05
CA GLN A 138 5.62 -13.37 8.25
C GLN A 138 4.83 -12.29 9.01
N ILE A 139 4.35 -12.65 10.20
CA ILE A 139 3.63 -11.76 11.12
C ILE A 139 4.18 -12.03 12.53
N PRO A 140 4.98 -11.13 13.13
CA PRO A 140 5.46 -9.87 12.57
C PRO A 140 6.50 -10.07 11.45
N TYR A 141 6.63 -9.08 10.56
CA TYR A 141 7.65 -9.10 9.51
C TYR A 141 9.05 -9.00 10.10
N GLN A 142 9.95 -9.91 9.68
CA GLN A 142 11.34 -9.92 10.10
C GLN A 142 12.22 -10.02 8.86
N PRO A 143 12.70 -8.88 8.33
CA PRO A 143 13.64 -8.93 7.20
C PRO A 143 14.91 -9.67 7.61
N GLU A 144 15.53 -10.36 6.65
CA GLU A 144 16.86 -10.92 6.86
C GLU A 144 17.87 -9.77 7.09
N GLN A 145 18.81 -9.99 8.03
CA GLN A 145 19.93 -9.05 8.29
C GLN A 145 21.04 -9.17 7.25
#